data_AF-A0A920GVJ0-F1
#
_entry.id   AF-A0A920GVJ0-F1
#
_cell.length_a   1.000
_cell.length_b   1.000
_cell.length_c   1.000
_cell.angle_alpha   90.00
_cell.angle_beta   90.00
_cell.angle_gamma   90.00
#
_symmetry.space_group_name_H-M   'P 1'
#
loop_
_entity.id
_entity.type
_entity.pdbx_description
1 polymer ?
#
loop_
_entity_poly.entity_id
_entity_poly.type
_entity_poly.pdbx_seq_one_letter_code
_entity_poly.pdbx_strand_id
1 'polypeptide(L)' 'MKRILNLDLTVGIGEGSMLVDGREIYSAKGLKVGLFQDTSNF' A
#
# COMPACT_ATOMS: atom_id res chain seq x y z
N MET A 1 -6.93 0.53 6.51
CA MET A 1 -5.58 -0.10 6.54
C MET A 1 -5.75 -1.54 7.00
N LYS A 2 -5.21 -2.52 6.27
CA LYS A 2 -5.49 -3.95 6.52
C LYS A 2 -4.52 -4.57 7.52
N ARG A 3 -3.22 -4.26 7.42
CA ARG A 3 -2.18 -4.74 8.35
C ARG A 3 -0.95 -3.85 8.31
N ILE A 4 -0.22 -3.74 9.42
CA ILE A 4 1.16 -3.23 9.46
C ILE A 4 2.06 -4.40 9.89
N LEU A 5 3.21 -4.53 9.24
CA LEU A 5 4.29 -5.41 9.67
C LEU A 5 5.46 -4.54 10.13
N ASN A 6 5.90 -4.73 11.37
CA ASN A 6 7.06 -4.05 11.95
C ASN A 6 8.18 -5.08 12.18
N LEU A 7 9.04 -5.22 11.18
CA LEU A 7 10.31 -5.96 11.25
C LEU A 7 11.45 -4.94 11.14
N ASP A 8 12.61 -5.31 10.60
CA ASP A 8 13.66 -4.35 10.22
C ASP A 8 13.18 -3.29 9.21
N LEU A 9 12.05 -3.57 8.55
CA LEU A 9 11.33 -2.67 7.66
C LEU A 9 9.88 -2.54 8.11
N THR A 10 9.37 -1.31 8.16
CA THR A 10 7.94 -1.05 8.32
C THR A 10 7.22 -1.21 6.97
N VAL A 11 6.24 -2.11 6.93
CA VAL A 11 5.41 -2.35 5.73
C VAL A 11 3.94 -2.17 6.06
N GLY A 12 3.27 -1.27 5.34
CA GLY A 12 1.83 -1.13 5.31
C GLY A 12 1.19 -2.05 4.27
N ILE A 13 0.10 -2.72 4.63
CA ILE A 13 -0.71 -3.53 3.73
C ILE A 13 -2.14 -2.98 3.68
N GLY A 14 -2.66 -2.79 2.47
CA GLY A 14 -3.97 -2.19 2.25
C GLY A 14 -4.72 -2.73 1.05
N GLU A 15 -5.93 -2.21 0.88
CA GLU A 15 -6.76 -2.36 -0.30
C GLU A 15 -7.09 -0.95 -0.81
N GLY A 16 -7.32 -0.81 -2.10
CA GLY A 16 -7.64 0.47 -2.72
C GLY A 16 -8.76 0.31 -3.74
N SER A 17 -9.62 1.31 -3.80
CA SER A 17 -10.62 1.47 -4.86
C SER A 17 -10.45 2.85 -5.48
N MET A 18 -10.54 2.92 -6.80
CA MET A 18 -10.54 4.18 -7.53
C MET A 18 -11.90 4.35 -8.19
N LEU A 19 -12.52 5.51 -7.95
CA LEU A 19 -13.86 5.82 -8.43
C LEU A 19 -13.80 6.99 -9.41
N VAL A 20 -14.66 6.94 -10.43
CA VAL A 20 -15.01 8.07 -11.30
C VAL A 20 -16.53 8.19 -11.25
N ASP A 21 -17.03 9.38 -10.90
CA ASP A 21 -18.46 9.69 -10.79
C ASP A 21 -19.26 8.68 -9.95
N GLY A 22 -18.68 8.23 -8.83
CA GLY A 22 -19.29 7.25 -7.92
C GLY A 22 -19.26 5.80 -8.42
N ARG A 23 -18.72 5.54 -9.62
CA ARG A 23 -18.50 4.19 -10.14
C ARG A 23 -17.06 3.76 -9.91
N GLU A 24 -16.87 2.60 -9.28
CA GLU A 24 -15.54 1.98 -9.18
C GLU A 24 -15.03 1.61 -10.56
N ILE A 25 -13.82 2.06 -10.87
CA ILE A 25 -13.13 1.80 -12.14
C ILE A 25 -11.87 0.94 -11.93
N TYR A 26 -11.26 0.98 -10.75
CA TYR A 26 -10.15 0.10 -10.40
C TYR A 26 -10.28 -0.39 -8.95
N SER A 27 -9.89 -1.63 -8.73
CA SER A 27 -9.72 -2.21 -7.41
C SER A 27 -8.31 -2.81 -7.28
N ALA A 28 -7.71 -2.66 -6.11
CA ALA A 28 -6.41 -3.21 -5.78
C ALA A 28 -6.48 -3.92 -4.43
N LYS A 29 -6.08 -5.20 -4.41
CA LYS A 29 -6.05 -6.03 -3.21
C LYS A 29 -4.61 -6.27 -2.77
N GLY A 30 -4.35 -6.11 -1.48
CA GLY A 30 -3.04 -6.43 -0.90
C GLY A 30 -1.91 -5.52 -1.37
N LEU A 31 -2.20 -4.23 -1.58
CA LEU A 31 -1.18 -3.20 -1.79
C LEU A 31 -0.17 -3.25 -0.65
N LYS A 32 1.13 -3.27 -0.98
CA LYS A 32 2.23 -3.27 -0.01
C LYS A 32 3.05 -2.01 -0.20
N VAL A 33 3.30 -1.29 0.90
CA VAL A 33 4.08 -0.05 0.91
C VAL A 33 5.14 -0.16 2.01
N GLY A 34 6.41 -0.08 1.64
CA GLY A 34 7.53 -0.06 2.59
C GLY A 34 7.98 1.37 2.88
N LEU A 35 8.34 1.65 4.13
CA LEU A 35 8.98 2.91 4.52
C LEU A 35 10.49 2.71 4.65
N PHE A 36 11.27 3.40 3.81
CA PHE A 36 12.73 3.32 3.79
C PHE A 36 13.34 4.65 4.21
N GLN A 37 14.37 4.61 5.06
CA GLN A 37 15.14 5.80 5.42
C GLN A 37 16.16 6.18 4.34
N ASP A 38 16.66 5.19 3.60
CA ASP A 38 17.57 5.34 2.48
C ASP A 38 17.07 4.45 1.33
N THR A 39 16.93 5.03 0.13
CA THR A 39 16.46 4.33 -1.08
C THR A 39 17.57 4.08 -2.09
N SER A 40 18.84 4.30 -1.74
CA SER A 40 19.99 4.17 -2.66
C SER A 40 20.21 2.76 -3.22
N ASN A 41 19.58 1.73 -2.62
CA ASN A 41 19.71 0.33 -3.02
C ASN A 41 18.47 -0.22 -3.77
N PHE A 42 17.56 0.65 -4.23
CA PHE A 42 16.43 0.31 -5.11
C PHE A 42 16.70 0.77 -6.53
#